data_AF-F3L5W2-F1
#
_entry.id   AF-F3L5W2-F1
#
_cell.length_a   1.000
_cell.length_b   1.000
_cell.length_c   1.000
_cell.angle_alpha   90.00
_cell.angle_beta   90.00
_cell.angle_gamma   90.00
#
_symmetry.space_group_name_H-M   'P 1'
#
loop_
_entity.id
_entity.type
_entity.pdbx_description
1 polymer ?
#
loop_
_entity_poly.entity_id
_entity_poly.type
_entity_poly.pdbx_seq_one_letter_code
_entity_poly.pdbx_strand_id
1 'polypeptide(L)'
;MNPNYLDFEQPIAELEAKIEELQLVGAGDGIDIAEEIQTLRGKSAKLTEKIYANLSPWDIVKVARHPQRPYSLDYIPRIFTEFDELHGDRHFGDDKAIIGG
;
A
#
# COMPACT_ATOMS: atom_id res chain seq x y z
N MET A 1 6.26 -3.28 -15.39
CA MET A 1 5.15 -3.30 -14.41
C MET A 1 5.59 -2.47 -13.23
N ASN A 2 4.85 -1.43 -12.87
CA ASN A 2 5.10 -0.70 -11.65
C ASN A 2 4.76 -1.66 -10.49
N PRO A 3 5.69 -2.08 -9.62
CA PRO A 3 5.46 -3.14 -8.63
C PRO A 3 4.46 -2.77 -7.52
N ASN A 4 3.84 -1.60 -7.62
CA ASN A 4 2.99 -1.00 -6.61
C ASN A 4 1.48 -1.26 -6.84
N TYR A 5 1.07 -1.66 -8.04
CA TYR A 5 -0.35 -1.82 -8.36
C TYR A 5 -0.64 -3.18 -9.00
N LEU A 6 -1.72 -3.80 -8.57
CA LEU A 6 -2.26 -5.04 -9.13
C LEU A 6 -3.11 -4.75 -10.39
N ASP A 7 -3.41 -5.80 -11.15
CA ASP A 7 -4.15 -5.68 -12.42
C ASP A 7 -5.53 -5.04 -12.25
N PHE A 8 -6.20 -5.31 -11.14
CA PHE A 8 -7.53 -4.75 -10.84
C PHE A 8 -7.46 -3.34 -10.22
N GLU A 9 -6.26 -2.86 -9.87
CA GLU A 9 -6.02 -1.53 -9.29
C GLU A 9 -5.61 -0.50 -10.34
N GLN A 10 -5.45 -0.90 -11.61
CA GLN A 10 -5.14 0.02 -12.71
C GLN A 10 -6.06 1.25 -12.75
N PRO A 11 -7.39 1.15 -12.54
CA PRO A 11 -8.26 2.32 -12.51
C PRO A 11 -7.93 3.32 -11.38
N ILE A 12 -7.37 2.83 -10.27
CA ILE A 12 -6.93 3.67 -9.15
C ILE A 12 -5.60 4.34 -9.52
N ALA A 13 -4.66 3.57 -10.08
CA ALA A 13 -3.36 4.07 -10.53
C ALA A 13 -3.48 5.19 -11.58
N GLU A 14 -4.41 5.05 -12.53
CA GLU A 14 -4.70 6.10 -13.53
C GLU A 14 -5.23 7.40 -12.89
N LEU A 15 -6.09 7.28 -11.88
CA LEU A 15 -6.61 8.44 -11.16
C LEU A 15 -5.52 9.11 -10.31
N GLU A 16 -4.68 8.34 -9.64
CA GLU A 16 -3.55 8.86 -8.86
C GLU A 16 -2.52 9.55 -9.74
N ALA A 17 -2.16 8.97 -10.89
CA ALA A 17 -1.28 9.59 -11.87
C ALA A 17 -1.84 10.94 -12.36
N LYS A 18 -3.16 11.00 -12.65
CA LYS A 18 -3.82 12.24 -13.06
C LYS A 18 -3.82 13.29 -11.95
N ILE A 19 -3.99 12.89 -10.69
CA ILE A 19 -3.89 13.78 -9.53
C ILE A 19 -2.47 14.34 -9.41
N GLU A 20 -1.45 13.50 -9.56
CA GLU A 20 -0.05 13.90 -9.49
C GLU A 20 0.33 14.88 -10.61
N GLU A 21 -0.11 14.63 -11.85
CA GLU A 21 0.06 15.55 -12.98
C GLU A 21 -0.57 16.92 -12.71
N LEU A 22 -1.82 16.96 -12.22
CA LEU A 22 -2.51 18.20 -11.88
C LEU A 22 -1.83 18.95 -10.74
N GLN A 23 -1.27 18.23 -9.76
CA GLN A 23 -0.48 18.84 -8.68
C GLN A 23 0.80 19.50 -9.20
N LEU A 24 1.45 18.93 -10.22
CA LEU A 24 2.66 19.49 -10.82
C LEU A 24 2.37 20.73 -11.70
N VAL A 25 1.24 20.73 -12.41
CA VAL A 25 0.84 21.84 -13.31
C VAL A 25 0.24 23.03 -12.54
N GLY A 26 -0.39 22.78 -11.39
CA GLY A 26 -1.16 23.77 -10.62
C GLY A 26 -0.40 24.91 -9.94
N ALA A 27 0.91 25.07 -10.17
CA ALA A 27 1.73 26.10 -9.53
C ALA A 27 1.39 27.56 -9.96
N GLY A 28 0.49 27.77 -10.93
CA GLY A 28 0.19 29.10 -11.52
C GLY A 28 -1.27 29.58 -11.50
N ASP A 29 -2.27 28.71 -11.30
CA ASP A 29 -3.71 29.04 -11.48
C ASP A 29 -4.56 28.50 -10.30
N GLY A 30 -4.09 28.79 -9.08
CA GLY A 30 -4.20 27.93 -7.90
C GLY A 30 -5.56 27.76 -7.18
N ILE A 31 -6.68 28.27 -7.71
CA ILE A 31 -7.99 28.13 -7.03
C ILE A 31 -8.83 27.00 -7.65
N ASP A 32 -9.05 26.99 -8.97
CA ASP A 32 -9.86 25.96 -9.62
C ASP A 32 -9.22 24.57 -9.60
N ILE A 33 -7.88 24.51 -9.73
CA ILE A 33 -7.13 23.25 -9.77
C ILE A 33 -7.18 22.53 -8.41
N ALA A 34 -7.21 23.28 -7.30
CA ALA A 34 -7.24 22.71 -5.96
C ALA A 34 -8.59 22.00 -5.67
N GLU A 35 -9.72 22.58 -6.10
CA GLU A 35 -11.04 21.96 -5.96
C GLU A 35 -11.19 20.71 -6.84
N GLU A 36 -10.65 20.74 -8.05
CA GLU A 36 -10.65 19.59 -8.94
C GLU A 36 -9.81 18.43 -8.39
N ILE A 37 -8.63 18.72 -7.81
CA ILE A 37 -7.80 17.72 -7.12
C ILE A 37 -8.56 17.07 -5.96
N GLN A 38 -9.26 17.86 -5.13
CA GLN A 38 -10.05 17.31 -4.02
C GLN A 38 -11.17 16.40 -4.53
N THR A 39 -11.84 16.81 -5.61
CA THR A 39 -12.89 16.01 -6.24
C THR A 39 -12.35 14.69 -6.79
N LEU A 40 -11.20 14.72 -7.45
CA LEU A 40 -10.54 13.52 -7.98
C LEU A 40 -10.04 12.58 -6.87
N ARG A 41 -9.48 13.12 -5.78
CA ARG A 41 -9.10 12.34 -4.59
C ARG A 41 -10.31 11.66 -3.97
N GLY A 42 -11.44 12.37 -3.84
CA GLY A 42 -12.69 11.78 -3.36
C GLY A 42 -13.24 10.67 -4.26
N LYS A 43 -13.11 10.82 -5.59
CA LYS A 43 -13.46 9.76 -6.56
C LYS A 43 -12.54 8.56 -6.44
N SER A 44 -11.23 8.78 -6.32
CA SER A 44 -10.24 7.71 -6.12
C SER A 44 -10.56 6.90 -4.86
N ALA A 45 -10.77 7.56 -3.72
CA ALA A 45 -11.11 6.88 -2.46
C ALA A 45 -12.38 6.01 -2.57
N LYS A 46 -13.44 6.53 -3.17
CA LYS A 46 -14.69 5.78 -3.39
C LYS A 46 -14.50 4.59 -4.34
N LEU A 47 -13.67 4.75 -5.36
CA LEU A 47 -13.37 3.68 -6.31
C LEU A 47 -12.56 2.58 -5.63
N THR A 48 -11.55 2.93 -4.85
CA THR A 48 -10.76 2.01 -4.02
C THR A 48 -11.67 1.22 -3.09
N GLU A 49 -12.55 1.88 -2.33
CA GLU A 49 -13.51 1.20 -1.45
C GLU A 49 -14.39 0.21 -2.22
N LYS A 50 -14.91 0.61 -3.39
CA LYS A 50 -15.77 -0.25 -4.22
C LYS A 50 -15.05 -1.49 -4.76
N ILE A 51 -13.81 -1.33 -5.21
CA ILE A 51 -12.98 -2.43 -5.73
C ILE A 51 -12.64 -3.40 -4.60
N TYR A 52 -12.15 -2.89 -3.48
CA TYR A 52 -11.76 -3.70 -2.32
C TYR A 52 -12.95 -4.37 -1.62
N ALA A 53 -14.15 -3.79 -1.71
CA ALA A 53 -15.38 -4.42 -1.21
C ALA A 53 -15.83 -5.63 -2.05
N ASN A 54 -15.43 -5.72 -3.32
CA ASN A 54 -15.88 -6.76 -4.26
C ASN A 54 -14.71 -7.57 -4.84
N LEU A 55 -13.70 -7.89 -4.02
CA LEU A 55 -12.55 -8.68 -4.47
C LEU A 55 -12.96 -10.13 -4.77
N SER A 56 -12.46 -10.65 -5.89
CA SER A 56 -12.58 -12.08 -6.15
C SER A 56 -11.62 -12.88 -5.26
N PRO A 57 -11.85 -14.19 -5.05
CA PRO A 57 -10.91 -15.04 -4.31
C PRO A 57 -9.48 -14.97 -4.84
N TRP A 58 -9.30 -14.81 -6.15
CA TRP A 58 -7.98 -14.69 -6.76
C TRP A 58 -7.32 -13.33 -6.49
N ASP A 59 -8.11 -12.26 -6.47
CA ASP A 59 -7.62 -10.92 -6.15
C ASP A 59 -7.13 -10.85 -4.70
N ILE A 60 -7.83 -11.50 -3.77
CA ILE A 60 -7.39 -11.63 -2.37
C ILE A 60 -6.01 -12.30 -2.28
N VAL A 61 -5.77 -13.36 -3.07
CA VAL A 61 -4.46 -14.02 -3.11
C VAL A 61 -3.39 -13.10 -3.65
N LYS A 62 -3.69 -12.29 -4.68
CA LYS A 62 -2.76 -11.28 -5.21
C LYS A 62 -2.41 -10.22 -4.15
N VAL A 63 -3.40 -9.71 -3.42
CA VAL A 63 -3.18 -8.77 -2.30
C VAL A 63 -2.32 -9.41 -1.21
N ALA A 64 -2.62 -10.65 -0.82
CA ALA A 64 -1.85 -11.37 0.20
C ALA A 64 -0.38 -11.62 -0.21
N ARG A 65 -0.09 -11.62 -1.51
CA ARG A 65 1.26 -11.80 -2.08
C ARG A 65 1.85 -10.51 -2.63
N HIS A 66 1.26 -9.36 -2.28
CA HIS A 66 1.72 -8.07 -2.78
C HIS A 66 3.18 -7.82 -2.33
N PRO A 67 4.09 -7.35 -3.21
CA PRO A 67 5.50 -7.14 -2.88
C PRO A 67 5.72 -6.15 -1.73
N GLN A 68 4.80 -5.20 -1.54
CA GLN A 68 4.85 -4.22 -0.45
C GLN A 68 3.96 -4.59 0.74
N ARG A 69 3.48 -5.83 0.82
CA ARG A 69 2.69 -6.25 1.98
C ARG A 69 3.59 -6.18 3.23
N PRO A 70 3.18 -5.46 4.29
CA PRO A 70 4.01 -5.34 5.48
C PRO A 70 4.26 -6.71 6.13
N TYR A 71 5.50 -6.94 6.54
CA TYR A 71 5.98 -8.15 7.19
C TYR A 71 6.00 -7.99 8.71
N SER A 72 6.31 -9.07 9.42
CA SER A 72 6.29 -9.10 10.88
C SER A 72 7.15 -7.99 11.51
N LEU A 73 8.35 -7.73 10.97
CA LEU A 73 9.23 -6.65 11.44
C LEU A 73 8.68 -5.24 11.19
N ASP A 74 7.73 -5.05 10.26
CA ASP A 74 7.08 -3.76 10.04
C ASP A 74 6.03 -3.46 11.13
N TYR A 75 5.42 -4.52 11.68
CA TYR A 75 4.38 -4.42 12.72
C TYR A 75 4.97 -4.34 14.12
N ILE A 76 6.00 -5.14 14.43
CA ILE A 76 6.63 -5.19 15.75
C ILE A 76 6.93 -3.79 16.34
N PRO A 77 7.64 -2.88 15.64
CA PRO A 77 7.97 -1.56 16.17
C PRO A 77 6.76 -0.62 16.27
N ARG A 78 5.64 -0.94 15.62
CA ARG A 78 4.39 -0.16 15.71
C ARG A 78 3.50 -0.60 16.87
N ILE A 79 3.69 -1.83 17.36
CA ILE A 79 2.83 -2.47 18.37
C ILE A 79 3.55 -2.59 19.71
N PHE A 80 4.84 -2.91 19.70
CA PHE A 80 5.64 -3.17 20.89
C PHE A 80 6.75 -2.13 21.04
N THR A 81 7.13 -1.88 22.28
CA THR A 81 8.30 -1.09 22.66
C THR A 81 9.31 -2.02 23.31
N GLU A 82 10.61 -1.73 23.16
CA GLU A 82 11.69 -2.53 23.78
C GLU A 82 11.67 -4.01 23.36
N PHE A 83 11.39 -4.28 22.08
CA PHE A 83 11.47 -5.62 21.53
C PHE A 83 12.94 -6.04 21.35
N ASP A 84 13.33 -7.11 22.04
CA ASP A 84 14.63 -7.76 21.89
C ASP A 84 14.48 -9.06 21.08
N GLU A 85 15.09 -9.12 19.90
CA GLU A 85 15.05 -10.31 19.05
C GLU A 85 15.89 -11.45 19.66
N LEU A 86 15.27 -12.63 19.79
CA LEU A 86 15.89 -13.85 20.29
C LEU A 86 16.17 -14.80 19.12
N HIS A 87 17.41 -15.27 19.05
CA HIS A 87 17.93 -16.06 17.93
C HIS A 87 18.19 -17.53 18.30
N GLY A 88 17.99 -18.40 17.31
CA GLY A 88 18.47 -19.78 17.31
C GLY A 88 17.55 -20.80 17.99
N ASP A 89 17.58 -22.02 17.44
CA ASP A 89 16.87 -23.20 17.96
C ASP A 89 17.67 -23.99 19.02
N ARG A 90 18.90 -23.54 19.33
CA ARG A 90 19.91 -24.25 20.15
C ARG A 90 20.25 -25.66 19.66
N HIS A 91 19.91 -26.01 18.43
CA HIS A 91 20.12 -27.34 17.86
C HIS A 91 20.99 -27.29 16.61
N PHE A 92 20.61 -26.50 15.61
CA PHE A 92 21.28 -26.46 14.31
C PHE A 92 21.68 -25.05 13.90
N GLY A 93 20.77 -24.08 14.03
CA GLY A 93 21.03 -22.73 13.55
C GLY A 93 19.87 -21.77 13.76
N ASP A 94 20.13 -20.52 13.43
CA ASP A 94 19.15 -19.45 13.43
C ASP A 94 18.48 -19.33 12.05
N ASP A 95 17.17 -19.60 11.99
CA ASP A 95 16.40 -19.53 10.74
C ASP A 95 15.91 -18.09 10.51
N LYS A 96 16.51 -17.41 9.55
CA LYS A 96 16.16 -16.03 9.18
C LYS A 96 14.73 -15.87 8.65
N ALA A 97 14.04 -16.96 8.30
CA ALA A 97 12.63 -16.91 7.90
C ALA A 97 11.69 -16.75 9.11
N ILE A 98 12.17 -17.05 10.33
CA ILE A 98 11.41 -16.96 11.57
C ILE A 98 12.07 -15.93 12.48
N ILE A 99 11.31 -14.89 12.83
CA ILE A 99 11.73 -13.89 13.81
C ILE A 99 10.92 -14.10 15.11
N GLY A 100 11.54 -13.81 16.25
CA GLY A 100 10.89 -13.93 17.56
C GLY A 100 11.66 -13.15 18.63
N GLY A 101 10.98 -12.81 19.72
CA GLY A 101 11.51 -12.00 20.82
C GLY A 101 10.46 -11.80 21.90
#